data_AF-A0AAW9BPW0-F1
#
_entry.id   AF-A0AAW9BPW0-F1
#
_cell.length_a   1.000
_cell.length_b   1.000
_cell.length_c   1.000
_cell.angle_alpha   90.00
_cell.angle_beta   90.00
_cell.angle_gamma   90.00
#
_symmetry.space_group_name_H-M   'P 1'
#
loop_
_entity.id
_entity.type
_entity.pdbx_description
1 polymer ?
#
loop_
_entity_poly.entity_id
_entity_poly.type
_entity_poly.pdbx_seq_one_letter_code
_entity_poly.pdbx_strand_id
1 'polypeptide(L)'
;VCSATAFMILITGAYNVHGAVEGAFLVQNLPADIGANGPVFTQMAIESALPGVGKPFIAVALFFFAFTTILAYYYIAETNIAYIRRTFKVNGLMFILKLVLISAVFYGTVKTANLAWAMGDVGVGLMAWLNIVGILIIFFMSKPALKALTDYEEQQKQGVTEFTFNPVALGIKGADYWEEKYKRKTGQAPTTETTATDTVEQP
;
A
#
# COMPACT_ATOMS: atom_id res chain seq x y z
N VAL A 1 -8.01 10.81 -3.66
CA VAL A 1 -8.05 11.44 -2.32
C VAL A 1 -7.02 12.54 -2.20
N CYS A 2 -5.71 12.26 -2.31
CA CYS A 2 -4.65 13.28 -2.18
C CYS A 2 -4.83 14.49 -3.11
N SER A 3 -5.20 14.26 -4.39
CA SER A 3 -5.46 15.35 -5.33
C SER A 3 -6.63 16.25 -4.91
N ALA A 4 -7.70 15.67 -4.34
CA ALA A 4 -8.82 16.44 -3.83
C ALA A 4 -8.40 17.29 -2.63
N THR A 5 -7.62 16.74 -1.70
CA THR A 5 -7.04 17.49 -0.57
C THR A 5 -6.19 18.66 -1.04
N ALA A 6 -5.31 18.43 -2.02
CA ALA A 6 -4.47 19.48 -2.60
C ALA A 6 -5.30 20.59 -3.26
N PHE A 7 -6.29 20.24 -4.09
CA PHE A 7 -7.15 21.24 -4.73
C PHE A 7 -7.98 22.04 -3.73
N MET A 8 -8.51 21.39 -2.69
CA MET A 8 -9.24 22.10 -1.62
C MET A 8 -8.33 23.14 -0.95
N ILE A 9 -7.10 22.76 -0.58
CA ILE A 9 -6.12 23.68 0.03
C ILE A 9 -5.77 24.85 -0.90
N LEU A 10 -5.51 24.57 -2.18
CA LEU A 10 -5.08 25.57 -3.15
C LEU A 10 -6.20 26.56 -3.51
N ILE A 11 -7.42 26.06 -3.80
CA ILE A 11 -8.57 26.89 -4.20
C ILE A 11 -9.02 27.81 -3.07
N THR A 12 -8.95 27.33 -1.82
CA THR A 12 -9.36 28.10 -0.63
C THR A 12 -8.28 29.06 -0.14
N GLY A 13 -7.07 29.01 -0.70
CA GLY A 13 -5.93 29.79 -0.21
C GLY A 13 -5.42 29.33 1.16
N ALA A 14 -5.83 28.17 1.66
CA ALA A 14 -5.47 27.66 2.98
C ALA A 14 -4.07 27.03 3.01
N TYR A 15 -3.04 27.77 2.55
CA TYR A 15 -1.65 27.32 2.51
C TYR A 15 -0.68 28.47 2.83
N ASN A 16 0.53 28.10 3.27
CA ASN A 16 1.66 29.01 3.44
C ASN A 16 2.83 28.55 2.56
N VAL A 17 3.52 29.49 1.92
CA VAL A 17 4.73 29.23 1.12
C VAL A 17 5.92 29.75 1.90
N HIS A 18 6.81 28.84 2.29
CA HIS A 18 8.04 29.18 2.98
C HIS A 18 9.08 29.68 1.97
N GLY A 19 9.80 30.75 2.35
CA GLY A 19 10.92 31.30 1.58
C GLY A 19 12.22 30.55 1.84
N ALA A 20 13.30 31.03 1.22
CA ALA A 20 14.62 30.41 1.33
C ALA A 20 15.28 30.60 2.71
N VAL A 21 14.82 31.59 3.49
CA VAL A 21 15.29 31.84 4.86
C VAL A 21 14.27 31.29 5.84
N GLU A 22 14.75 30.58 6.87
CA GLU A 22 13.90 30.01 7.91
C GLU A 22 13.07 31.10 8.60
N GLY A 23 11.74 30.92 8.65
CA GLY A 23 10.79 31.91 9.17
C GLY A 23 10.38 33.02 8.19
N ALA A 24 10.98 33.11 7.00
CA ALA A 24 10.48 33.98 5.94
C ALA A 24 9.35 33.28 5.17
N PHE A 25 8.22 33.96 4.96
CA PHE A 25 7.12 33.48 4.13
C PHE A 25 7.02 34.30 2.86
N LEU A 26 6.92 33.62 1.71
CA LEU A 26 6.61 34.26 0.42
C LEU A 26 5.11 34.56 0.32
N VAL A 27 4.30 33.66 0.86
CA VAL A 27 2.84 33.78 0.97
C VAL A 27 2.43 33.23 2.32
N GLN A 28 1.74 34.04 3.12
CA GLN A 28 1.24 33.65 4.45
C GLN A 28 -0.26 33.93 4.53
N ASN A 29 -1.08 32.90 4.27
CA ASN A 29 -2.54 32.99 4.39
C ASN A 29 -3.05 32.50 5.75
N LEU A 30 -2.22 31.74 6.48
CA LEU A 30 -2.54 31.12 7.76
C LEU A 30 -1.48 31.46 8.82
N PRO A 31 -1.83 31.38 10.12
CA PRO A 31 -0.89 31.59 11.22
C PRO A 31 0.41 30.76 11.09
N ALA A 32 1.55 31.37 11.43
CA ALA A 32 2.89 30.79 11.24
C ALA A 32 3.21 29.65 12.22
N ASP A 33 2.44 29.51 13.29
CA ASP A 33 2.52 28.43 14.28
C ASP A 33 1.91 27.11 13.79
N ILE A 34 1.17 27.13 12.67
CA ILE A 34 0.61 25.92 12.07
C ILE A 34 1.73 25.12 11.41
N GLY A 35 2.04 23.96 12.01
CA GLY A 35 3.02 23.03 11.46
C GLY A 35 2.61 22.49 10.09
N ALA A 36 3.53 22.58 9.11
CA ALA A 36 3.38 22.09 7.73
C ALA A 36 2.89 20.63 7.64
N ASN A 37 3.24 19.82 8.63
CA ASN A 37 3.03 18.37 8.64
C ASN A 37 1.72 17.94 9.31
N GLY A 38 0.82 18.89 9.57
CA GLY A 38 -0.46 18.68 10.24
C GLY A 38 -1.67 18.72 9.29
N PRO A 39 -2.81 18.15 9.72
CA PRO A 39 -4.05 18.17 8.94
C PRO A 39 -4.74 19.54 8.90
N VAL A 40 -4.20 20.53 9.61
CA VAL A 40 -4.84 21.82 9.90
C VAL A 40 -5.11 22.62 8.61
N PHE A 41 -4.23 22.55 7.61
CA PHE A 41 -4.46 23.22 6.32
C PHE A 41 -5.75 22.73 5.64
N THR A 42 -5.98 21.42 5.64
CA THR A 42 -7.22 20.83 5.11
C THR A 42 -8.43 21.21 5.94
N GLN A 43 -8.29 21.26 7.28
CA GLN A 43 -9.36 21.68 8.17
C GLN A 43 -9.76 23.13 7.91
N MET A 44 -8.78 24.02 7.75
CA MET A 44 -9.01 25.44 7.45
C MET A 44 -9.58 25.64 6.04
N ALA A 45 -9.14 24.84 5.07
CA ALA A 45 -9.70 24.84 3.72
C ALA A 45 -11.22 24.57 3.74
N ILE A 46 -11.64 23.46 4.36
CA ILE A 46 -13.07 23.12 4.42
C ILE A 46 -13.85 24.09 5.32
N GLU A 47 -13.24 24.57 6.40
CA GLU A 47 -13.88 25.59 7.24
C GLU A 47 -14.20 26.88 6.46
N SER A 48 -13.35 27.27 5.51
CA SER A 48 -13.62 28.44 4.67
C SER A 48 -14.80 28.22 3.71
N ALA A 49 -15.02 26.98 3.25
CA ALA A 49 -16.13 26.62 2.37
C ALA A 49 -17.44 26.35 3.13
N LEU A 50 -17.35 25.77 4.34
CA LEU A 50 -18.47 25.41 5.21
C LEU A 50 -18.16 25.83 6.66
N PRO A 51 -18.35 27.12 6.99
CA PRO A 51 -18.07 27.64 8.33
C PRO A 51 -18.88 26.93 9.41
N GLY A 52 -18.24 26.59 10.53
CA GLY A 52 -18.83 25.91 11.69
C GLY A 52 -18.93 24.39 11.57
N VAL A 53 -18.92 23.83 10.35
CA VAL A 53 -19.05 22.38 10.11
C VAL A 53 -17.76 21.76 9.58
N GLY A 54 -16.89 22.53 8.94
CA GLY A 54 -15.72 22.01 8.23
C GLY A 54 -14.68 21.33 9.11
N LYS A 55 -14.26 21.99 10.20
CA LYS A 55 -13.31 21.42 11.17
C LYS A 55 -13.78 20.10 11.79
N PRO A 56 -14.98 19.99 12.40
CA PRO A 56 -15.44 18.73 13.00
C PRO A 56 -15.64 17.64 11.95
N PHE A 57 -16.09 17.98 10.74
CA PHE A 57 -16.22 17.02 9.64
C PHE A 57 -14.88 16.36 9.29
N ILE A 58 -13.82 17.16 9.09
CA ILE A 58 -12.49 16.63 8.76
C ILE A 58 -11.90 15.85 9.93
N ALA A 59 -12.15 16.25 11.18
CA ALA A 59 -11.71 15.48 12.35
C ALA A 59 -12.32 14.07 12.38
N VAL A 60 -13.63 13.94 12.12
CA VAL A 60 -14.31 12.64 12.05
C VAL A 60 -13.80 11.80 10.87
N ALA A 61 -13.60 12.42 9.70
CA ALA A 61 -13.06 11.74 8.53
C ALA A 61 -11.63 11.20 8.80
N LEU A 62 -10.77 12.01 9.44
CA LEU A 62 -9.42 11.60 9.82
C LEU A 62 -9.41 10.46 10.82
N PHE A 63 -10.37 10.42 11.75
CA PHE A 63 -10.51 9.30 12.69
C PHE A 63 -10.72 7.97 11.94
N PHE A 64 -11.69 7.90 11.02
CA PHE A 64 -11.93 6.68 10.25
C PHE A 64 -10.77 6.33 9.32
N PHE A 65 -10.13 7.34 8.72
CA PHE A 65 -8.98 7.14 7.85
C PHE A 65 -7.78 6.57 8.64
N ALA A 66 -7.45 7.16 9.79
CA ALA A 66 -6.39 6.67 10.65
C ALA A 66 -6.70 5.27 11.20
N PHE A 67 -7.94 5.04 11.64
CA PHE A 67 -8.38 3.74 12.16
C PHE A 67 -8.23 2.62 11.14
N THR A 68 -8.75 2.82 9.92
CA THR A 68 -8.64 1.82 8.85
C THR A 68 -7.19 1.61 8.43
N THR A 69 -6.38 2.66 8.43
CA THR A 69 -4.94 2.57 8.16
C THR A 69 -4.22 1.72 9.21
N ILE A 70 -4.45 1.96 10.50
CA ILE A 70 -3.85 1.18 11.60
C ILE A 70 -4.23 -0.30 11.49
N LEU A 71 -5.50 -0.61 11.19
CA LEU A 71 -5.95 -1.99 10.98
C LEU A 71 -5.28 -2.67 9.79
N ALA A 72 -5.15 -1.96 8.66
CA ALA A 72 -4.46 -2.48 7.49
C ALA A 72 -2.99 -2.79 7.80
N TYR A 73 -2.28 -1.88 8.50
CA TYR A 73 -0.90 -2.12 8.92
C TYR A 73 -0.78 -3.28 9.91
N TYR A 74 -1.72 -3.44 10.84
CA TYR A 74 -1.76 -4.60 11.73
C TYR A 74 -1.87 -5.90 10.92
N TYR A 75 -2.79 -5.97 9.95
CA TYR A 75 -2.99 -7.15 9.13
C TYR A 75 -1.75 -7.50 8.27
N ILE A 76 -1.10 -6.49 7.69
CA ILE A 76 0.15 -6.68 6.94
C ILE A 76 1.24 -7.22 7.87
N ALA A 77 1.40 -6.64 9.07
CA ALA A 77 2.39 -7.08 10.04
C ALA A 77 2.12 -8.50 10.56
N GLU A 78 0.85 -8.84 10.82
CA GLU A 78 0.43 -10.18 11.25
C GLU A 78 0.76 -11.22 10.17
N THR A 79 0.49 -10.91 8.91
CA THR A 79 0.83 -11.78 7.77
C THR A 79 2.34 -11.98 7.65
N ASN A 80 3.14 -10.92 7.80
CA ASN A 80 4.60 -11.00 7.77
C ASN A 80 5.16 -11.85 8.93
N ILE A 81 4.61 -11.69 10.14
CA ILE A 81 4.99 -12.50 11.30
C ILE A 81 4.57 -13.95 11.11
N ALA A 82 3.37 -14.21 10.57
CA ALA A 82 2.90 -15.56 10.28
C ALA A 82 3.83 -16.27 9.28
N TYR A 83 4.36 -15.55 8.29
CA TYR A 83 5.39 -16.06 7.39
C TYR A 83 6.68 -16.39 8.12
N ILE A 84 7.23 -15.47 8.93
CA ILE A 84 8.46 -15.71 9.71
C ILE A 84 8.30 -16.89 10.67
N ARG A 85 7.12 -17.04 11.30
CA ARG A 85 6.83 -18.12 12.25
C ARG A 85 6.92 -19.51 11.64
N ARG A 86 6.71 -19.64 10.32
CA ARG A 86 6.90 -20.93 9.61
C ARG A 86 8.35 -21.41 9.71
N THR A 87 9.31 -20.48 9.71
CA THR A 87 10.74 -20.77 9.81
C THR A 87 11.23 -20.71 11.26
N PHE A 88 10.87 -19.67 12.00
CA PHE A 88 11.25 -19.46 13.40
C PHE A 88 10.04 -19.72 14.33
N LYS A 89 10.00 -20.90 14.94
CA LYS A 89 8.88 -21.34 15.81
C LYS A 89 8.92 -20.69 17.20
N VAL A 90 8.89 -19.36 17.25
CA VAL A 90 8.79 -18.62 18.50
C VAL A 90 7.32 -18.41 18.83
N ASN A 91 6.92 -18.84 20.03
CA ASN A 91 5.55 -18.68 20.51
C ASN A 91 5.34 -17.26 21.04
N GLY A 92 4.14 -16.69 20.80
CA GLY A 92 3.76 -15.37 21.35
C GLY A 92 4.05 -14.15 20.47
N LEU A 93 4.67 -14.28 19.29
CA LEU A 93 4.94 -13.11 18.42
C LEU A 93 3.69 -12.31 18.06
N MET A 94 2.53 -12.96 17.84
CA MET A 94 1.30 -12.23 17.53
C MET A 94 0.80 -11.39 18.71
N PHE A 95 1.01 -11.86 19.94
CA PHE A 95 0.68 -11.09 21.14
C PHE A 95 1.62 -9.91 21.32
N ILE A 96 2.92 -10.12 21.11
CA ILE A 96 3.93 -9.05 21.12
C ILE A 96 3.61 -7.98 20.07
N LEU A 97 3.24 -8.39 18.85
CA LEU A 97 2.82 -7.45 17.79
C LEU A 97 1.68 -6.55 18.24
N LYS A 98 0.63 -7.14 18.84
CA LYS A 98 -0.52 -6.36 19.35
C LYS A 98 -0.09 -5.35 20.41
N LEU A 99 0.76 -5.77 21.37
CA LEU A 99 1.26 -4.89 22.41
C LEU A 99 2.12 -3.75 21.84
N VAL A 100 3.03 -4.05 20.91
CA VAL A 100 3.87 -3.05 20.26
C VAL A 100 3.02 -2.06 19.46
N LEU A 101 2.04 -2.53 18.71
CA LEU A 101 1.17 -1.68 17.90
C LEU A 101 0.30 -0.76 18.78
N ILE A 102 -0.32 -1.28 19.83
CA ILE A 102 -1.10 -0.47 20.78
C ILE A 102 -0.20 0.58 21.46
N SER A 103 1.01 0.17 21.88
CA SER A 103 1.98 1.08 22.50
C SER A 103 2.44 2.16 21.53
N ALA A 104 2.67 1.82 20.25
CA ALA A 104 3.06 2.77 19.21
C ALA A 104 1.93 3.76 18.88
N VAL A 105 0.68 3.31 18.82
CA VAL A 105 -0.50 4.17 18.63
C VAL A 105 -0.63 5.15 19.80
N PHE A 106 -0.52 4.67 21.04
CA PHE A 106 -0.53 5.53 22.22
C PHE A 106 0.65 6.51 22.23
N TYR A 107 1.85 6.04 21.91
CA TYR A 107 3.04 6.89 21.80
C TYR A 107 2.87 7.98 20.74
N GLY A 108 2.19 7.66 19.63
CA GLY A 108 1.85 8.59 18.56
C GLY A 108 0.92 9.73 18.99
N THR A 109 0.10 9.57 20.04
CA THR A 109 -0.77 10.66 20.53
C THR A 109 -0.01 11.69 21.36
N VAL A 110 1.16 11.35 21.88
CA VAL A 110 1.97 12.20 22.78
C VAL A 110 3.11 12.90 22.04
N LYS A 111 3.53 12.38 20.88
CA LYS A 111 4.69 12.89 20.14
C LYS A 111 4.31 13.86 19.03
N THR A 112 5.30 14.65 18.61
CA THR A 112 5.14 15.63 17.53
C THR A 112 4.99 14.91 16.18
N ALA A 113 4.21 15.51 15.28
CA ALA A 113 4.03 15.00 13.93
C ALA A 113 5.38 14.79 13.20
N ASN A 114 6.34 15.72 13.39
CA ASN A 114 7.66 15.63 12.76
C ASN A 114 8.42 14.36 13.13
N LEU A 115 8.35 13.94 14.40
CA LEU A 115 9.01 12.72 14.84
C LEU A 115 8.32 11.47 14.23
N ALA A 116 6.99 11.49 14.15
CA ALA A 116 6.23 10.40 13.54
C ALA A 116 6.56 10.27 12.04
N TRP A 117 6.63 11.39 11.31
CA TRP A 117 7.05 11.41 9.91
C TRP A 117 8.49 10.93 9.73
N ALA A 118 9.44 11.40 10.55
CA ALA A 118 10.83 10.97 10.48
C ALA A 118 11.00 9.46 10.72
N MET A 119 10.30 8.89 11.70
CA MET A 119 10.28 7.43 11.91
C MET A 119 9.64 6.69 10.72
N GLY A 120 8.55 7.24 10.17
CA GLY A 120 7.87 6.70 9.00
C GLY A 120 8.77 6.65 7.77
N ASP A 121 9.47 7.75 7.46
CA ASP A 121 10.34 7.86 6.30
C ASP A 121 11.50 6.86 6.36
N VAL A 122 12.10 6.68 7.53
CA VAL A 122 13.16 5.67 7.73
C VAL A 122 12.61 4.26 7.54
N GLY A 123 11.44 3.96 8.12
CA GLY A 123 10.83 2.63 8.04
C GLY A 123 10.40 2.26 6.62
N VAL A 124 9.68 3.15 5.94
CA VAL A 124 9.23 2.96 4.55
C VAL A 124 10.42 2.97 3.61
N GLY A 125 11.43 3.81 3.84
CA GLY A 125 12.66 3.85 3.05
C GLY A 125 13.41 2.52 3.09
N LEU A 126 13.60 1.95 4.28
CA LEU A 126 14.25 0.64 4.43
C LEU A 126 13.46 -0.47 3.73
N MET A 127 12.13 -0.49 3.90
CA MET A 127 11.25 -1.45 3.24
C MET A 127 11.31 -1.33 1.71
N ALA A 128 11.30 -0.10 1.19
CA ALA A 128 11.35 0.17 -0.24
C ALA A 128 12.66 -0.31 -0.85
N TRP A 129 13.81 -0.01 -0.22
CA TRP A 129 15.11 -0.44 -0.74
C TRP A 129 15.26 -1.95 -0.84
N LEU A 130 14.85 -2.68 0.20
CA LEU A 130 14.88 -4.15 0.19
C LEU A 130 14.00 -4.72 -0.93
N ASN A 131 12.79 -4.19 -1.10
CA ASN A 131 11.86 -4.64 -2.14
C ASN A 131 12.33 -4.28 -3.55
N ILE A 132 12.84 -3.07 -3.77
CA ILE A 132 13.35 -2.62 -5.07
C ILE A 132 14.53 -3.50 -5.49
N VAL A 133 15.50 -3.73 -4.61
CA VAL A 133 16.65 -4.60 -4.92
C VAL A 133 16.18 -6.02 -5.25
N GLY A 134 15.24 -6.56 -4.48
CA GLY A 134 14.63 -7.86 -4.76
C GLY A 134 13.95 -7.93 -6.13
N ILE A 135 13.14 -6.92 -6.47
CA ILE A 135 12.48 -6.82 -7.77
C ILE A 135 13.51 -6.74 -8.89
N LEU A 136 14.57 -5.94 -8.75
CA LEU A 136 15.61 -5.80 -9.77
C LEU A 136 16.34 -7.13 -10.00
N ILE A 137 16.75 -7.84 -8.95
CA ILE A 137 17.41 -9.14 -9.07
C ILE A 137 16.50 -10.14 -9.78
N ILE A 138 15.24 -10.25 -9.37
CA ILE A 138 14.26 -11.16 -9.98
C ILE A 138 13.99 -10.77 -11.45
N PHE A 139 13.93 -9.47 -11.73
CA PHE A 139 13.74 -8.92 -13.06
C PHE A 139 14.90 -9.28 -13.98
N PHE A 140 16.16 -9.14 -13.55
CA PHE A 140 17.31 -9.49 -14.40
C PHE A 140 17.50 -11.01 -14.57
N MET A 141 17.06 -11.81 -13.60
CA MET A 141 17.29 -13.26 -13.63
C MET A 141 16.26 -14.04 -14.45
N SER A 142 14.96 -13.81 -14.23
CA SER A 142 13.90 -14.68 -14.81
C SER A 142 12.74 -13.94 -15.46
N LYS A 143 12.62 -12.61 -15.26
CA LYS A 143 11.48 -11.79 -15.72
C LYS A 143 10.09 -12.46 -15.53
N PRO A 144 9.81 -13.12 -14.39
CA PRO A 144 8.60 -13.94 -14.25
C PRO A 144 7.32 -13.10 -14.36
N ALA A 145 7.34 -11.86 -13.85
CA ALA A 145 6.21 -10.94 -13.94
C ALA A 145 5.88 -10.53 -15.38
N LEU A 146 6.89 -10.30 -16.22
CA LEU A 146 6.68 -9.98 -17.64
C LEU A 146 6.15 -11.19 -18.40
N LYS A 147 6.69 -12.38 -18.15
CA LYS A 147 6.19 -13.62 -18.78
C LYS A 147 4.73 -13.88 -18.43
N ALA A 148 4.37 -13.72 -17.15
CA ALA A 148 3.00 -13.86 -16.70
C ALA A 148 2.07 -12.78 -17.30
N LEU A 149 2.56 -11.55 -17.46
CA LEU A 149 1.81 -10.48 -18.12
C LEU A 149 1.58 -10.79 -19.60
N THR A 150 2.60 -11.22 -20.33
CA THR A 150 2.47 -11.58 -21.75
C THR A 150 1.50 -12.74 -21.95
N ASP A 151 1.58 -13.79 -21.13
CA ASP A 151 0.62 -14.90 -21.14
C ASP A 151 -0.82 -14.42 -20.92
N TYR A 152 -1.03 -13.53 -19.94
CA TYR A 152 -2.33 -12.93 -19.68
C TYR A 152 -2.85 -12.08 -20.87
N GLU A 153 -1.99 -11.25 -21.47
CA GLU A 153 -2.35 -10.42 -22.62
C GLU A 153 -2.65 -11.25 -23.87
N GLU A 154 -1.94 -12.36 -24.09
CA GLU A 154 -2.21 -13.30 -25.18
C GLU A 154 -3.57 -13.98 -25.02
N GLN A 155 -3.89 -14.48 -23.83
CA GLN A 155 -5.21 -15.04 -23.52
C GLN A 155 -6.32 -13.98 -23.66
N GLN A 156 -6.05 -12.74 -23.25
CA GLN A 156 -7.01 -11.65 -23.40
C GLN A 156 -7.27 -11.34 -24.89
N LYS A 157 -6.22 -11.31 -25.73
CA LYS A 157 -6.34 -11.09 -27.18
C LYS A 157 -7.05 -12.24 -27.90
N GLN A 158 -6.87 -13.47 -27.41
CA GLN A 158 -7.57 -14.65 -27.91
C GLN A 158 -9.06 -14.69 -27.50
N GLY A 159 -9.50 -13.75 -26.65
CA GLY A 159 -10.91 -13.65 -26.23
C GLY A 159 -11.35 -14.80 -25.32
N VAL A 160 -10.40 -15.44 -24.61
CA VAL A 160 -10.70 -16.58 -23.74
C VAL A 160 -11.58 -16.11 -22.58
N THR A 161 -12.66 -16.85 -22.31
CA THR A 161 -13.61 -16.55 -21.22
C THR A 161 -13.08 -16.98 -19.85
N GLU A 162 -12.21 -17.99 -19.82
CA GLU A 162 -11.51 -18.45 -18.62
C GLU A 162 -9.99 -18.34 -18.76
N PHE A 163 -9.39 -17.49 -17.93
CA PHE A 163 -7.95 -17.39 -17.82
C PHE A 163 -7.36 -18.57 -17.04
N THR A 164 -6.32 -19.18 -17.60
CA THR A 164 -5.52 -20.22 -16.94
C THR A 164 -4.06 -19.76 -16.87
N PHE A 165 -3.32 -20.15 -15.84
CA PHE A 165 -1.93 -19.76 -15.69
C PHE A 165 -1.09 -21.01 -15.45
N ASN A 166 -0.27 -21.38 -16.42
CA ASN A 166 0.66 -22.51 -16.32
C ASN A 166 2.09 -21.98 -16.06
N PRO A 167 2.56 -21.97 -14.80
CA PRO A 167 3.88 -21.46 -14.47
C PRO A 167 5.03 -22.30 -15.07
N VAL A 168 4.81 -23.61 -15.26
CA VAL A 168 5.83 -24.55 -15.78
C VAL A 168 6.10 -24.28 -17.27
N ALA A 169 5.04 -24.06 -18.06
CA ALA A 169 5.16 -23.67 -19.47
C ALA A 169 5.95 -22.36 -19.65
N LEU A 170 5.80 -21.42 -18.72
CA LEU A 170 6.52 -20.14 -18.74
C LEU A 170 7.96 -20.23 -18.17
N GLY A 171 8.37 -21.41 -17.71
CA GLY A 171 9.67 -21.64 -17.08
C GLY A 171 9.83 -20.94 -15.72
N ILE A 172 8.73 -20.69 -15.02
CA ILE A 172 8.71 -20.12 -13.67
C ILE A 172 8.78 -21.27 -12.66
N LYS A 173 9.86 -21.34 -11.89
CA LYS A 173 10.12 -22.41 -10.90
C LYS A 173 9.63 -22.00 -9.51
N GLY A 174 9.18 -22.97 -8.71
CA GLY A 174 8.78 -22.77 -7.31
C GLY A 174 7.43 -22.06 -7.15
N ALA A 175 6.53 -22.24 -8.12
CA ALA A 175 5.21 -21.63 -8.13
C ALA A 175 4.14 -22.61 -7.62
N ASP A 176 4.41 -23.31 -6.51
CA ASP A 176 3.65 -24.47 -6.02
C ASP A 176 2.13 -24.19 -5.92
N TYR A 177 1.76 -23.04 -5.37
CA TYR A 177 0.36 -22.62 -5.26
C TYR A 177 -0.33 -22.50 -6.63
N TRP A 178 0.38 -21.96 -7.61
CA TRP A 178 -0.15 -21.75 -8.97
C TRP A 178 -0.22 -23.05 -9.75
N GLU A 179 0.74 -23.96 -9.54
CA GLU A 179 0.71 -25.32 -10.09
C GLU A 179 -0.50 -26.12 -9.57
N GLU A 180 -0.77 -26.06 -8.26
CA GLU A 180 -1.97 -26.69 -7.68
C GLU A 180 -3.27 -26.02 -8.13
N LYS A 181 -3.27 -24.69 -8.29
CA LYS A 181 -4.42 -23.96 -8.81
C LYS A 181 -4.71 -24.34 -10.26
N TYR A 182 -3.69 -24.49 -11.09
CA TYR A 182 -3.81 -24.99 -12.45
C TYR A 182 -4.42 -26.40 -12.45
N LYS A 183 -3.85 -27.33 -11.69
CA LYS A 183 -4.38 -28.71 -11.53
C LYS A 183 -5.85 -28.74 -11.14
N ARG A 184 -6.26 -27.91 -10.17
CA ARG A 184 -7.66 -27.85 -9.72
C ARG A 184 -8.62 -27.32 -10.79
N LYS A 185 -8.16 -26.44 -11.66
CA LYS A 185 -8.97 -25.86 -12.73
C LYS A 185 -9.05 -26.74 -13.97
N THR A 186 -7.91 -27.26 -14.43
CA THR A 186 -7.83 -27.98 -15.71
C THR A 186 -7.89 -29.51 -15.55
N GLY A 187 -7.76 -30.01 -14.32
CA GLY A 187 -7.63 -31.45 -14.05
C GLY A 187 -6.28 -32.04 -14.47
N GLN A 188 -5.39 -31.25 -15.08
CA GLN A 188 -4.12 -31.68 -15.64
C GLN A 188 -2.94 -31.16 -14.82
N ALA A 189 -1.87 -31.96 -14.72
CA ALA A 189 -0.61 -31.48 -14.17
C ALA A 189 -0.01 -30.40 -15.12
N PRO A 190 0.55 -29.30 -14.58
CA PRO A 190 1.22 -28.30 -15.39
C PRO A 190 2.47 -28.93 -16.00
N THR A 191 2.47 -29.07 -17.33
CA THR A 191 3.59 -29.55 -18.14
C THR A 191 4.19 -28.37 -18.92
N THR A 192 5.35 -28.59 -19.53
CA THR A 192 6.01 -27.61 -20.42
C THR A 192 5.26 -27.38 -21.73
N GLU A 193 4.31 -28.24 -22.08
CA GLU A 193 3.44 -28.08 -23.24
C GLU A 193 2.14 -27.42 -22.79
N THR A 194 1.84 -26.25 -23.34
CA THR A 194 0.54 -25.60 -23.16
C THR A 194 -0.49 -26.43 -23.92
N THR A 195 -1.13 -27.40 -23.26
CA THR A 195 -2.34 -28.01 -23.79
C THR A 195 -3.38 -26.89 -23.85
N ALA A 196 -3.64 -26.37 -25.05
CA ALA A 196 -4.75 -25.47 -25.31
C ALA A 196 -6.00 -26.16 -24.75
N THR A 197 -6.48 -25.70 -23.60
CA THR A 197 -7.64 -26.32 -22.97
C THR A 197 -8.82 -25.89 -23.83
N ASP A 198 -9.46 -26.91 -24.39
CA ASP A 198 -10.63 -26.80 -25.24
C ASP A 198 -11.60 -25.75 -24.72
N THR A 199 -12.14 -24.98 -25.65
CA THR A 199 -13.35 -24.17 -25.46
C THR A 199 -14.36 -25.00 -24.69
N VAL A 200 -14.52 -24.71 -23.39
CA VAL A 200 -15.60 -25.28 -22.58
C VAL A 200 -16.89 -24.61 -23.08
N GLU A 201 -17.44 -25.18 -24.15
CA GLU A 201 -18.81 -24.98 -24.57
C GLU A 201 -19.68 -25.59 -23.46
N GLN A 202 -20.22 -24.74 -22.59
CA GLN A 202 -21.24 -25.16 -21.62
C GLN A 202 -22.61 -25.22 -22.30
N PRO A 203 -23.46 -26.21 -21.96
CA PRO A 203 -24.77 -26.45 -22.57
C PRO A 203 -25.81 -25.35 -22.32
#